data_AF-A0A453HBB3-F1
#
_entry.id   AF-A0A453HBB3-F1
#
_cell.length_a   1.000
_cell.length_b   1.000
_cell.length_c   1.000
_cell.angle_alpha   90.00
_cell.angle_beta   90.00
_cell.angle_gamma   90.00
#
_symmetry.space_group_name_H-M   'P 1'
#
loop_
_entity.id
_entity.type
_entity.pdbx_description
1 polymer ?
#
loop_
_entity_poly.entity_id
_entity_poly.type
_entity_poly.pdbx_seq_one_letter_code
_entity_poly.pdbx_strand_id
1 'polypeptide(L)' 'SDAGEDYWLLANQWNRGWGDDGYFKIIRGKNECGIEGDVTAGMPSTKNTARNNDVAFGTAVL' A
#
# COMPACT_ATOMS: atom_id res chain seq x y z
N SER A 1 -23.22 7.95 0.08
CA SER A 1 -23.61 6.98 1.12
C SER A 1 -22.55 5.91 1.15
N ASP A 2 -21.43 6.19 1.84
CA ASP A 2 -20.36 5.24 2.11
C ASP A 2 -20.73 4.48 3.38
N ALA A 3 -21.62 3.51 3.23
CA ALA A 3 -22.19 2.77 4.34
C ALA A 3 -21.12 1.84 4.96
N GLY A 4 -20.29 2.38 5.85
CA GLY A 4 -19.63 1.67 6.95
C GLY A 4 -18.73 0.49 6.61
N GLU A 5 -18.31 0.31 5.35
CA GLU A 5 -17.48 -0.83 4.96
C GLU A 5 -16.01 -0.41 4.85
N ASP A 6 -15.17 -1.10 5.63
CA ASP A 6 -13.73 -0.90 5.66
C ASP A 6 -13.08 -1.32 4.33
N TYR A 7 -12.07 -0.56 3.88
CA TYR A 7 -11.38 -0.82 2.61
C TYR A 7 -9.86 -0.70 2.71
N TRP A 8 -9.17 -1.35 1.77
CA TRP A 8 -7.77 -1.06 1.42
C TRP A 8 -7.74 -0.09 0.24
N LEU A 9 -6.82 0.88 0.29
CA LEU A 9 -6.50 1.74 -0.86
C LEU A 9 -5.28 1.17 -1.57
N LEU A 10 -5.42 0.83 -2.84
CA LEU A 10 -4.37 0.16 -3.60
C LEU A 10 -3.91 1.02 -4.77
N ALA A 11 -2.60 1.20 -4.88
CA ALA A 11 -1.96 1.76 -6.07
C ALA A 11 -1.82 0.67 -7.14
N ASN A 12 -2.24 0.97 -8.38
CA ASN A 12 -2.12 0.05 -9.50
C ASN A 12 -1.04 0.49 -10.49
N GLN A 13 -0.51 -0.44 -11.27
CA GLN A 13 0.54 -0.21 -12.27
C GLN A 13 0.04 0.12 -13.68
N TRP A 14 -1.20 0.60 -13.84
CA TRP A 14 -1.83 0.86 -15.15
C TRP A 14 -1.88 2.34 -15.54
N ASN A 15 -0.89 3.12 -15.10
CA ASN A 15 -0.82 4.57 -15.22
C ASN A 15 -1.89 5.31 -14.40
N ARG A 16 -1.66 6.62 -14.22
CA ARG A 16 -2.56 7.52 -13.46
C ARG A 16 -3.92 7.77 -14.13
N GLY A 17 -4.02 7.52 -15.43
CA GLY A 17 -5.27 7.71 -16.18
C GLY A 17 -6.34 6.64 -15.90
N TRP A 18 -6.00 5.58 -15.19
CA TRP A 18 -6.92 4.53 -14.79
C TRP A 18 -7.39 4.74 -13.34
N GLY A 19 -8.66 4.43 -13.06
CA GLY A 19 -9.20 4.52 -11.70
C GLY A 19 -9.25 5.96 -11.18
N ASP A 20 -8.95 6.13 -9.89
CA ASP A 20 -8.83 7.43 -9.22
C ASP A 20 -7.34 7.78 -9.09
N ASP A 21 -6.78 8.50 -10.06
CA ASP A 21 -5.34 8.82 -10.18
C ASP A 21 -4.41 7.59 -10.12
N GLY A 22 -4.84 6.45 -10.63
CA GLY A 22 -4.11 5.17 -10.59
C GLY A 22 -4.46 4.27 -9.41
N TYR A 23 -5.41 4.67 -8.56
CA TYR A 23 -5.80 3.91 -7.36
C TYR A 23 -7.20 3.29 -7.49
N PHE A 24 -7.46 2.29 -6.64
CA PHE A 24 -8.79 1.73 -6.42
C PHE A 24 -8.95 1.28 -4.96
N LYS A 25 -10.22 1.07 -4.56
CA LYS A 25 -10.59 0.55 -3.24
C LYS A 25 -11.06 -0.90 -3.38
N ILE A 26 -10.68 -1.74 -2.41
CA ILE A 26 -11.19 -3.12 -2.28
C ILE A 26 -11.63 -3.36 -0.83
N ILE A 27 -12.63 -4.22 -0.63
CA ILE A 27 -13.18 -4.54 0.69
C ILE A 27 -12.09 -5.17 1.57
N ARG A 28 -11.93 -4.64 2.80
CA ARG A 28 -11.00 -5.14 3.80
C ARG A 28 -11.69 -6.12 4.76
N GLY A 29 -10.96 -7.12 5.23
CA GLY A 29 -11.39 -8.06 6.27
C GLY A 29 -12.23 -9.24 5.77
N LYS A 30 -12.37 -9.39 4.45
CA LYS A 30 -13.09 -10.50 3.81
C LYS A 30 -12.20 -11.38 2.94
N ASN A 31 -10.88 -11.11 2.91
CA ASN A 31 -9.97 -11.71 1.95
C ASN A 31 -10.51 -11.62 0.50
N GLU A 32 -11.05 -10.45 0.15
CA GLU A 32 -11.69 -10.22 -1.15
C GLU A 32 -10.71 -10.55 -2.28
N CYS A 33 -11.13 -11.40 -3.23
CA CYS A 33 -10.28 -11.94 -4.29
C CYS A 33 -8.95 -12.58 -3.81
N GLY A 34 -8.85 -13.01 -2.55
CA GLY A 34 -7.63 -13.60 -1.99
C GLY A 34 -6.53 -12.60 -1.60
N ILE A 35 -6.84 -11.30 -1.58
CA ILE A 35 -5.81 -10.25 -1.42
C ILE A 35 -5.12 -10.25 -0.04
N GLU A 36 -5.75 -10.83 0.97
CA GLU A 36 -5.22 -10.89 2.35
C GLU A 36 -4.49 -12.22 2.63
N GLY A 37 -4.42 -13.13 1.65
CA GLY A 37 -3.86 -14.47 1.82
C GLY A 37 -2.33 -14.54 1.74
N ASP A 38 -1.72 -13.80 0.81
CA ASP A 38 -0.29 -13.92 0.48
C ASP A 38 0.41 -12.55 0.46
N VAL A 39 0.60 -11.96 1.63
CA VAL A 39 1.26 -10.66 1.80
C VAL A 39 2.77 -10.83 1.90
N THR A 40 3.52 -10.16 1.01
CA THR A 40 5.00 -10.17 1.03
C THR A 40 5.54 -8.80 1.43
N ALA A 41 6.47 -8.78 2.39
CA ALA A 41 7.17 -7.59 2.83
C ALA A 41 8.67 -7.85 3.00
N GLY A 42 9.47 -6.79 2.99
CA GLY A 42 10.92 -6.88 3.18
C GLY A 42 11.48 -5.64 3.88
N MET A 43 12.52 -5.83 4.68
CA MET A 43 13.27 -4.73 5.28
C MET A 43 14.43 -4.35 4.35
N PRO A 44 14.48 -3.11 3.82
CA PRO A 44 15.61 -2.69 3.01
C PRO A 44 16.87 -2.58 3.87
N SER A 45 18.04 -2.85 3.27
CA SER A 45 19.31 -2.67 3.96
C SER A 45 19.51 -1.21 4.35
N THR A 46 19.92 -0.99 5.60
CA THR A 46 20.30 0.34 6.12
C THR A 46 21.41 0.99 5.30
N LYS A 47 22.25 0.21 4.59
CA LYS A 47 23.27 0.73 3.69
C LYS A 47 22.71 1.39 2.42
N ASN A 48 21.52 0.96 1.98
CA ASN A 48 20.85 1.49 0.79
C ASN A 48 19.80 2.56 1.13
N THR A 49 19.32 2.60 2.38
CA THR A 49 18.40 3.64 2.88
C THR A 49 19.11 4.82 3.52
N ALA A 50 20.39 4.69 3.89
CA ALA A 50 21.21 5.81 4.34
C ALA A 50 21.74 6.64 3.15
N ARG A 51 20.85 7.38 2.48
CA ARG A 51 21.29 8.61 1.81
C ARG A 51 21.26 9.73 2.84
N ASN A 52 22.43 9.93 3.43
CA ASN A 52 22.80 10.99 4.37
C ASN A 52 22.19 10.85 5.77
N ASN A 53 23.09 10.88 6.75
CA ASN A 53 22.77 11.07 8.15
C ASN A 53 21.95 12.35 8.29
N ASP A 54 20.66 12.23 8.57
CA ASP A 54 19.89 13.01 9.54
C ASP A 54 18.39 12.66 9.34
N VAL A 55 17.68 12.48 10.45
CA VAL A 55 16.24 12.12 10.61
C VAL A 55 15.79 10.71 10.18
N ALA A 56 16.11 9.73 11.04
CA ALA A 56 15.32 8.52 11.20
C ALA A 56 13.94 8.85 11.81
N PHE A 57 12.90 8.96 10.99
CA PHE A 57 11.52 8.77 11.43
C PHE A 57 10.79 7.89 10.41
N GLY A 58 10.26 6.76 10.91
CA GLY A 58 9.78 5.66 10.10
C GLY A 58 8.60 6.02 9.21
N THR A 59 8.58 5.42 8.03
CA THR A 59 7.35 5.24 7.27
C THR A 59 7.43 3.89 6.59
N ALA A 60 6.74 2.90 7.17
CA ALA A 60 6.29 1.75 6.42
C ALA A 60 5.08 2.22 5.61
N VAL A 61 5.20 2.26 4.28
CA VAL A 61 4.06 2.44 3.40
C VAL A 61 3.47 1.04 3.19
N LEU A 62 2.26 0.83 3.71
CA LEU A 62 1.39 -0.31 3.41
C LEU A 62 0.92 -0.23 1.95
#